data_AF-A0A542LQV8-F1
#
_entry.id   AF-A0A542LQV8-F1
#
_cell.length_a   1.000
_cell.length_b   1.000
_cell.length_c   1.000
_cell.angle_alpha   90.00
_cell.angle_beta   90.00
_cell.angle_gamma   90.00
#
_symmetry.space_group_name_H-M   'P 1'
#
loop_
_entity.id
_entity.type
_entity.pdbx_description
1 polymer ?
#
loop_
_entity_poly.entity_id
_entity_poly.type
_entity_poly.pdbx_seq_one_letter_code
_entity_poly.pdbx_strand_id
1 'polypeptide(L)'
;MSKNDNAAKTPDPELGGPAKGNGIRQMELDGLVDDVVAGSGKPDAGPDDMMQAPGRMFMPSNRELVIEQLAALVLSPHFPTAPATPVATTRPPFIVKDGLSSTEIDILTAGRQQRFPVLVEVRADAARSSSGAIGVRDVLGLRFRNQGEADDFRCLPFDEMDTAFFPCEAEPALFALDSPVRPRDTEGDAGVLDAHARGEFADRIAGAVCCLLELGAAEPACWAAISDLLHAVPLAEQAAGLELRTLIASTNGPTAGIGDAVARTFMAYEREAPGRLIDEVARRAAESSSDPALTPALSRWLEVARGVLGNRVALNGDILADGGSIPLRAAILAAVVDDVGNLVPFLHADRPAGHRVVTAAALLLGLRTGLRNLSWSRKVLHLDLLSDVVFGLHDDRLSACVKALDGFSLEPDETAAGVEFLLCWRSQVLARWASCPACPDNASNLQSAPLLQADHVDVLQTEEPSAASPASNASFLTAPNGRRIEVIQTTGGSAVISLRVALEEGEKLRKVKEIFEAACRPGIRWRVGTAEDGHSALYMDLPGARSELALQEAAETLSGALAAYVVPPKAPRKKKASASRPRKQGSVTE
;
A
#
# COMPACT_ATOMS: atom_id res chain seq x y z
N MET A 1 59.45 -9.71 -32.07
CA MET A 1 59.71 -10.99 -32.78
C MET A 1 59.01 -12.10 -32.04
N SER A 2 58.43 -13.02 -32.82
CA SER A 2 57.63 -14.20 -32.45
C SER A 2 56.14 -13.99 -32.18
N LYS A 3 55.37 -14.64 -33.06
CA LYS A 3 53.91 -14.74 -33.16
C LYS A 3 53.38 -15.68 -32.08
N ASN A 4 52.12 -15.50 -31.69
CA ASN A 4 51.29 -16.64 -31.34
C ASN A 4 49.82 -16.35 -31.66
N ASP A 5 49.33 -17.12 -32.63
CA ASP A 5 47.94 -17.24 -33.04
C ASP A 5 47.18 -18.06 -31.98
N ASN A 6 45.96 -17.66 -31.64
CA ASN A 6 44.96 -18.60 -31.15
C ASN A 6 43.54 -18.10 -31.46
N ALA A 7 42.94 -18.74 -32.46
CA ALA A 7 41.55 -18.64 -32.83
C ALA A 7 40.78 -19.82 -32.23
N ALA A 8 39.68 -19.55 -31.52
CA ALA A 8 38.67 -20.52 -31.13
C ALA A 8 37.31 -19.95 -31.57
N LYS A 9 36.76 -20.41 -32.70
CA LYS A 9 35.72 -21.46 -32.82
C LYS A 9 34.44 -21.14 -32.04
N THR A 10 33.54 -20.45 -32.71
CA THR A 10 32.09 -20.38 -32.48
C THR A 10 31.42 -21.74 -32.76
N PRO A 11 30.41 -22.18 -31.98
CA PRO A 11 29.55 -23.28 -32.34
C PRO A 11 28.23 -22.79 -33.00
N ASP A 12 27.80 -23.52 -34.02
CA ASP A 12 26.50 -23.40 -34.70
C ASP A 12 25.33 -23.78 -33.77
N PRO A 13 24.15 -23.15 -33.89
CA PRO A 13 22.94 -23.62 -33.24
C PRO A 13 22.17 -24.60 -34.15
N GLU A 14 21.98 -25.83 -33.65
CA GLU A 14 21.11 -26.83 -34.25
C GLU A 14 19.62 -26.45 -34.11
N LEU A 15 18.90 -26.66 -35.22
CA LEU A 15 17.47 -26.48 -35.40
C LEU A 15 16.68 -27.57 -34.65
N GLY A 16 15.99 -27.19 -33.58
CA GLY A 16 14.99 -28.01 -32.89
C GLY A 16 13.58 -27.80 -33.47
N GLY A 17 12.99 -28.87 -34.01
CA GLY A 17 11.64 -28.86 -34.59
C GLY A 17 10.49 -28.79 -33.55
N PRO A 18 9.26 -28.51 -34.00
CA PRO A 18 8.14 -28.22 -33.12
C PRO A 18 7.52 -29.49 -32.50
N ALA A 19 7.35 -29.45 -31.18
CA ALA A 19 6.62 -30.43 -30.40
C ALA A 19 5.10 -30.29 -30.62
N LYS A 20 4.45 -31.44 -30.71
CA LYS A 20 3.02 -31.63 -30.99
C LYS A 20 2.15 -31.06 -29.87
N GLY A 21 1.07 -30.41 -30.27
CA GLY A 21 0.05 -29.85 -29.38
C GLY A 21 -0.74 -30.92 -28.63
N ASN A 22 -1.01 -30.64 -27.36
CA ASN A 22 -1.97 -31.35 -26.53
C ASN A 22 -3.26 -30.54 -26.47
N GLY A 23 -4.36 -31.24 -26.75
CA GLY A 23 -5.70 -30.69 -26.89
C GLY A 23 -6.28 -30.13 -25.59
N ILE A 24 -6.89 -28.95 -25.72
CA ILE A 24 -7.77 -28.37 -24.71
C ILE A 24 -9.18 -28.89 -25.00
N ARG A 25 -9.79 -29.51 -23.98
CA ARG A 25 -11.16 -30.00 -23.98
C ARG A 25 -12.13 -28.81 -23.97
N GLN A 26 -12.99 -28.74 -24.97
CA GLN A 26 -14.25 -27.99 -24.91
C GLN A 26 -15.14 -28.61 -23.83
N MET A 27 -15.57 -27.81 -22.86
CA MET A 27 -16.74 -28.10 -22.05
C MET A 27 -17.94 -27.42 -22.73
N GLU A 28 -18.83 -28.27 -23.24
CA GLU A 28 -20.20 -27.94 -23.62
C GLU A 28 -20.99 -27.51 -22.37
N LEU A 29 -21.79 -26.46 -22.49
CA LEU A 29 -22.80 -26.09 -21.51
C LEU A 29 -24.07 -25.69 -22.28
N ASP A 30 -24.85 -26.72 -22.58
CA ASP A 30 -26.25 -26.64 -23.01
C ASP A 30 -27.17 -26.86 -21.81
N GLY A 31 -28.20 -26.01 -21.68
CA GLY A 31 -29.52 -26.43 -21.18
C GLY A 31 -29.94 -25.99 -19.77
N LEU A 32 -30.85 -25.00 -19.71
CA LEU A 32 -32.18 -24.97 -19.04
C LEU A 32 -32.65 -23.49 -19.01
N VAL A 33 -33.62 -23.01 -19.79
CA VAL A 33 -35.08 -23.29 -19.90
C VAL A 33 -35.89 -22.89 -18.66
N ASP A 34 -36.68 -21.83 -18.88
CA ASP A 34 -37.96 -21.39 -18.32
C ASP A 34 -38.12 -21.12 -16.82
N ASP A 35 -38.42 -19.86 -16.49
CA ASP A 35 -39.69 -19.59 -15.81
C ASP A 35 -40.28 -18.21 -16.14
N VAL A 36 -41.60 -18.25 -16.36
CA VAL A 36 -42.48 -17.21 -16.88
C VAL A 36 -43.09 -16.43 -15.73
N VAL A 37 -43.00 -15.09 -15.74
CA VAL A 37 -43.99 -14.24 -15.04
C VAL A 37 -44.39 -13.08 -15.95
N ALA A 38 -45.67 -13.12 -16.34
CA ALA A 38 -46.36 -12.10 -17.11
C ALA A 38 -46.61 -10.84 -16.27
N GLY A 39 -46.21 -9.68 -16.79
CA GLY A 39 -46.57 -8.36 -16.28
C GLY A 39 -46.87 -7.43 -17.44
N SER A 40 -48.13 -7.40 -17.88
CA SER A 40 -48.62 -6.53 -18.94
C SER A 40 -48.79 -5.09 -18.45
N GLY A 41 -47.91 -4.19 -18.88
CA GLY A 41 -48.08 -2.75 -18.77
C GLY A 41 -47.48 -2.07 -20.00
N LYS A 42 -48.33 -1.67 -20.95
CA LYS A 42 -47.94 -0.82 -22.09
C LYS A 42 -47.83 0.64 -21.61
N PRO A 43 -46.71 1.33 -21.83
CA PRO A 43 -46.72 2.76 -22.06
C PRO A 43 -46.75 3.04 -23.56
N ASP A 44 -47.67 3.90 -23.99
CA ASP A 44 -47.67 4.53 -25.32
C ASP A 44 -46.40 5.38 -25.46
N ALA A 45 -45.41 4.86 -26.20
CA ALA A 45 -44.30 5.63 -26.73
C ALA A 45 -44.59 5.95 -28.20
N GLY A 46 -44.58 7.25 -28.53
CA GLY A 46 -44.81 7.74 -29.89
C GLY A 46 -43.73 7.30 -30.89
N PRO A 47 -44.00 7.41 -32.20
CA PRO A 47 -43.15 6.88 -33.27
C PRO A 47 -41.84 7.63 -33.54
N ASP A 48 -41.42 8.57 -32.68
CA ASP A 48 -40.16 9.33 -32.82
C ASP A 48 -39.00 8.78 -31.97
N ASP A 49 -39.23 7.75 -31.16
CA ASP A 49 -38.18 7.09 -30.36
C ASP A 49 -37.64 5.85 -31.11
N MET A 50 -37.37 5.99 -32.41
CA MET A 50 -36.56 5.03 -33.15
C MET A 50 -35.19 4.99 -32.51
N MET A 51 -34.98 3.97 -31.67
CA MET A 51 -33.70 3.48 -31.16
C MET A 51 -32.59 3.70 -32.18
N GLN A 52 -31.91 4.84 -32.10
CA GLN A 52 -30.58 4.98 -32.68
C GLN A 52 -29.74 3.97 -31.90
N ALA A 53 -29.32 2.90 -32.57
CA ALA A 53 -28.29 2.01 -32.04
C ALA A 53 -27.21 2.91 -31.43
N PRO A 54 -26.80 2.68 -30.17
CA PRO A 54 -25.90 3.58 -29.47
C PRO A 54 -24.69 3.82 -30.36
N GLY A 55 -24.56 5.04 -30.88
CA GLY A 55 -23.54 5.37 -31.86
C GLY A 55 -22.17 5.06 -31.27
N ARG A 56 -21.31 4.42 -32.07
CA ARG A 56 -19.91 4.17 -31.72
C ARG A 56 -19.24 5.49 -31.40
N MET A 57 -18.41 5.50 -30.37
CA MET A 57 -17.70 6.67 -29.88
C MET A 57 -16.21 6.39 -29.97
N PHE A 58 -15.45 7.31 -30.54
CA PHE A 58 -14.01 7.15 -30.72
C PHE A 58 -13.24 8.32 -30.11
N MET A 59 -12.13 8.02 -29.45
CA MET A 59 -11.13 9.00 -29.05
C MET A 59 -9.96 8.97 -30.05
N PRO A 60 -9.74 10.05 -30.80
CA PRO A 60 -8.61 10.14 -31.72
C PRO A 60 -7.29 10.32 -30.98
N SER A 61 -6.28 9.55 -31.38
CA SER A 61 -4.91 9.63 -30.86
C SER A 61 -3.90 9.32 -31.96
N ASN A 62 -2.62 9.31 -31.60
CA ASN A 62 -1.56 8.75 -32.43
C ASN A 62 -0.99 7.51 -31.74
N ARG A 63 -0.27 6.68 -32.51
CA ARG A 63 0.34 5.44 -32.02
C ARG A 63 1.12 5.60 -30.72
N GLU A 64 2.06 6.53 -30.65
CA GLU A 64 2.94 6.65 -29.48
C GLU A 64 2.15 7.05 -28.24
N LEU A 65 1.28 8.04 -28.37
CA LEU A 65 0.47 8.53 -27.26
C LEU A 65 -0.51 7.46 -26.76
N VAL A 66 -1.14 6.71 -27.67
CA VAL A 66 -2.10 5.67 -27.27
C VAL A 66 -1.38 4.53 -26.53
N ILE A 67 -0.15 4.17 -26.93
CA ILE A 67 0.63 3.16 -26.19
C ILE A 67 0.92 3.64 -24.78
N GLU A 68 1.41 4.87 -24.62
CA GLU A 68 1.76 5.40 -23.29
C GLU A 68 0.51 5.52 -22.39
N GLN A 69 -0.63 5.92 -22.95
CA GLN A 69 -1.93 5.99 -22.25
C GLN A 69 -2.45 4.61 -21.84
N LEU A 70 -2.45 3.65 -22.77
CA LEU A 70 -2.90 2.30 -22.48
C LEU A 70 -1.96 1.58 -21.49
N ALA A 71 -0.64 1.85 -21.55
CA ALA A 71 0.31 1.37 -20.56
C ALA A 71 0.01 1.94 -19.15
N ALA A 72 -0.49 3.17 -19.07
CA ALA A 72 -0.95 3.80 -17.83
C ALA A 72 -2.37 3.41 -17.40
N LEU A 73 -3.03 2.54 -18.16
CA LEU A 73 -4.42 2.10 -17.93
C LEU A 73 -5.47 3.23 -17.98
N VAL A 74 -5.16 4.36 -18.61
CA VAL A 74 -6.07 5.50 -18.73
C VAL A 74 -5.84 6.26 -20.04
N LEU A 75 -6.94 6.59 -20.73
CA LEU A 75 -6.91 7.55 -21.81
C LEU A 75 -7.24 8.93 -21.24
N SER A 76 -6.26 9.83 -21.26
CA SER A 76 -6.47 11.22 -20.86
C SER A 76 -5.69 12.12 -21.81
N PRO A 77 -6.29 13.16 -22.39
CA PRO A 77 -5.58 14.05 -23.32
C PRO A 77 -4.46 14.85 -22.65
N HIS A 78 -4.46 14.87 -21.33
CA HIS A 78 -3.50 15.54 -20.46
C HIS A 78 -2.37 14.61 -20.01
N PHE A 79 -2.36 13.35 -20.47
CA PHE A 79 -1.39 12.38 -20.01
C PHE A 79 -1.09 11.30 -21.06
N PRO A 80 0.18 10.90 -21.24
CA PRO A 80 1.41 11.60 -20.86
C PRO A 80 1.87 12.62 -21.93
N THR A 81 2.66 13.61 -21.53
CA THR A 81 3.31 14.52 -22.47
C THR A 81 4.69 14.02 -22.82
N ALA A 82 4.82 13.29 -23.93
CA ALA A 82 6.10 13.30 -24.62
C ALA A 82 6.41 14.74 -25.07
N PRO A 83 7.65 15.25 -24.91
CA PRO A 83 8.03 16.62 -25.29
C PRO A 83 7.91 16.93 -26.80
N ALA A 84 7.52 15.93 -27.60
CA ALA A 84 7.33 16.01 -29.04
C ALA A 84 5.86 15.89 -29.50
N THR A 85 4.90 15.98 -28.58
CA THR A 85 3.47 15.93 -28.91
C THR A 85 2.98 17.35 -29.22
N PRO A 86 2.52 17.65 -30.46
CA PRO A 86 2.11 19.00 -30.81
C PRO A 86 0.95 19.48 -29.93
N VAL A 87 1.08 20.68 -29.38
CA VAL A 87 0.17 21.40 -28.45
C VAL A 87 -1.31 21.40 -28.89
N ALA A 88 -1.61 21.08 -30.14
CA ALA A 88 -2.98 20.93 -30.64
C ALA A 88 -3.78 19.76 -29.99
N THR A 89 -3.15 18.86 -29.22
CA THR A 89 -3.78 17.68 -28.59
C THR A 89 -4.12 17.84 -27.09
N THR A 90 -3.81 18.96 -26.44
CA THR A 90 -3.93 19.13 -24.98
C THR A 90 -5.32 19.56 -24.49
N ARG A 91 -6.39 19.05 -25.10
CA ARG A 91 -7.80 19.44 -24.82
C ARG A 91 -8.61 18.23 -24.35
N PRO A 92 -9.74 18.36 -23.62
CA PRO A 92 -10.59 17.22 -23.25
C PRO A 92 -10.76 16.26 -24.42
N PRO A 93 -10.77 14.93 -24.19
CA PRO A 93 -10.74 13.96 -25.27
C PRO A 93 -11.91 14.25 -26.19
N PHE A 94 -11.63 14.74 -27.40
CA PHE A 94 -12.70 15.10 -28.30
C PHE A 94 -13.23 13.80 -28.89
N ILE A 95 -14.39 13.39 -28.41
CA ILE A 95 -15.02 12.17 -28.85
C ILE A 95 -15.70 12.41 -30.19
N VAL A 96 -15.41 11.55 -31.15
CA VAL A 96 -15.98 11.58 -32.49
C VAL A 96 -16.90 10.38 -32.70
N LYS A 97 -17.93 10.54 -33.53
CA LYS A 97 -18.90 9.46 -33.83
C LYS A 97 -18.70 8.81 -35.19
N ASP A 98 -18.00 9.52 -36.07
CA ASP A 98 -17.99 9.30 -37.51
C ASP A 98 -16.59 9.01 -38.08
N GLY A 99 -15.52 9.27 -37.31
CA GLY A 99 -14.13 9.08 -37.76
C GLY A 99 -13.32 10.38 -37.81
N LEU A 100 -12.33 10.46 -38.70
CA LEU A 100 -11.39 11.59 -38.87
C LEU A 100 -11.40 12.15 -40.29
N SER A 101 -11.26 13.46 -40.40
CA SER A 101 -10.95 14.14 -41.66
C SER A 101 -9.45 14.10 -41.97
N SER A 102 -9.08 14.32 -43.24
CA SER A 102 -7.68 14.35 -43.68
C SER A 102 -6.83 15.35 -42.91
N THR A 103 -7.37 16.52 -42.58
CA THR A 103 -6.65 17.54 -41.80
C THR A 103 -6.45 17.13 -40.35
N GLU A 104 -7.42 16.43 -39.73
CA GLU A 104 -7.24 15.88 -38.37
C GLU A 104 -6.16 14.81 -38.34
N ILE A 105 -6.06 13.99 -39.40
CA ILE A 105 -4.99 13.01 -39.59
C ILE A 105 -3.63 13.70 -39.72
N ASP A 106 -3.52 14.74 -40.54
CA ASP A 106 -2.27 15.50 -40.70
C ASP A 106 -1.80 16.10 -39.37
N ILE A 107 -2.74 16.58 -38.54
CA ILE A 107 -2.45 17.09 -37.20
C ILE A 107 -1.91 15.98 -36.28
N LEU A 108 -2.57 14.81 -36.24
CA LEU A 108 -2.19 13.71 -35.36
C LEU A 108 -0.85 13.09 -35.74
N THR A 109 -0.56 13.00 -37.04
CA THR A 109 0.70 12.46 -37.55
C THR A 109 1.85 13.47 -37.50
N ALA A 110 1.55 14.77 -37.42
CA ALA A 110 2.52 15.86 -37.49
C ALA A 110 3.50 15.72 -38.68
N GLY A 111 3.03 15.12 -39.79
CA GLY A 111 3.82 14.84 -40.98
C GLY A 111 4.90 13.75 -40.84
N ARG A 112 4.93 12.99 -39.74
CA ARG A 112 5.89 11.89 -39.53
C ARG A 112 5.28 10.56 -39.94
N GLN A 113 5.89 9.88 -40.92
CA GLN A 113 5.37 8.58 -41.42
C GLN A 113 5.27 7.48 -40.36
N GLN A 114 6.14 7.49 -39.36
CA GLN A 114 6.12 6.50 -38.27
C GLN A 114 5.00 6.74 -37.25
N ARG A 115 4.41 7.95 -37.24
CA ARG A 115 3.27 8.29 -36.41
C ARG A 115 2.03 8.17 -37.27
N PHE A 116 1.20 7.16 -37.02
CA PHE A 116 -0.09 7.02 -37.69
C PHE A 116 -1.24 7.29 -36.72
N PRO A 117 -2.40 7.75 -37.23
CA PRO A 117 -3.55 8.03 -36.40
C PRO A 117 -4.17 6.72 -35.91
N VAL A 118 -4.65 6.71 -34.67
CA VAL A 118 -5.39 5.59 -34.08
C VAL A 118 -6.70 6.13 -33.54
N LEU A 119 -7.80 5.44 -33.84
CA LEU A 119 -9.11 5.72 -33.25
C LEU A 119 -9.38 4.69 -32.16
N VAL A 120 -9.44 5.14 -30.92
CA VAL A 120 -9.74 4.27 -29.77
C VAL A 120 -11.25 4.23 -29.58
N GLU A 121 -11.86 3.09 -29.86
CA GLU A 121 -13.29 2.89 -29.64
C GLU A 121 -13.56 2.74 -28.16
N VAL A 122 -14.47 3.55 -27.63
CA VAL A 122 -14.79 3.63 -26.21
C VAL A 122 -16.29 3.45 -25.97
N ARG A 123 -16.65 2.99 -24.78
CA ARG A 123 -18.07 2.90 -24.39
C ARG A 123 -18.71 4.28 -24.36
N ALA A 124 -19.97 4.34 -24.82
CA ALA A 124 -20.68 5.61 -24.99
C ALA A 124 -21.04 6.31 -23.68
N ASP A 125 -21.14 5.57 -22.57
CA ASP A 125 -21.33 6.10 -21.22
C ASP A 125 -20.03 6.72 -20.66
N ALA A 126 -18.91 6.03 -20.83
CA ALA A 126 -17.58 6.54 -20.44
C ALA A 126 -17.19 7.80 -21.21
N ALA A 127 -17.51 7.86 -22.51
CA ALA A 127 -17.30 9.03 -23.36
C ALA A 127 -18.05 10.30 -22.89
N ARG A 128 -19.08 10.16 -22.03
CA ARG A 128 -19.84 11.28 -21.45
C ARG A 128 -19.37 11.68 -20.05
N SER A 129 -18.31 11.04 -19.55
CA SER A 129 -17.73 11.34 -18.24
C SER A 129 -17.19 12.77 -18.20
N SER A 130 -17.50 13.49 -17.12
CA SER A 130 -17.05 14.88 -16.92
C SER A 130 -15.57 15.00 -16.57
N SER A 131 -14.91 13.91 -16.19
CA SER A 131 -13.49 13.92 -15.78
C SER A 131 -12.52 14.15 -16.95
N GLY A 132 -12.97 13.96 -18.19
CA GLY A 132 -12.09 14.00 -19.37
C GLY A 132 -11.05 12.88 -19.41
N ALA A 133 -11.14 11.90 -18.51
CA ALA A 133 -10.39 10.65 -18.57
C ALA A 133 -11.32 9.49 -18.93
N ILE A 134 -10.77 8.42 -19.48
CA ILE A 134 -11.47 7.18 -19.80
C ILE A 134 -10.60 6.03 -19.28
N GLY A 135 -11.18 5.17 -18.42
CA GLY A 135 -10.46 4.00 -17.93
C GLY A 135 -10.21 2.99 -19.05
N VAL A 136 -9.15 2.20 -18.94
CA VAL A 136 -8.83 1.21 -19.98
C VAL A 136 -9.92 0.15 -20.18
N ARG A 137 -10.75 -0.10 -19.15
CA ARG A 137 -11.90 -1.01 -19.20
C ARG A 137 -13.02 -0.54 -20.14
N ASP A 138 -13.07 0.76 -20.39
CA ASP A 138 -14.06 1.35 -21.28
C ASP A 138 -13.60 1.34 -22.75
N VAL A 139 -12.39 0.84 -23.03
CA VAL A 139 -11.85 0.67 -24.38
C VAL A 139 -12.38 -0.62 -24.98
N LEU A 140 -13.11 -0.50 -26.10
CA LEU A 140 -13.71 -1.61 -26.83
C LEU A 140 -12.79 -2.15 -27.93
N GLY A 141 -11.89 -1.31 -28.45
CA GLY A 141 -10.95 -1.71 -29.49
C GLY A 141 -10.19 -0.54 -30.09
N LEU A 142 -9.22 -0.86 -30.94
CA LEU A 142 -8.38 0.08 -31.66
C LEU A 142 -8.69 -0.03 -33.15
N ARG A 143 -8.92 1.11 -33.80
CA ARG A 143 -9.20 1.22 -35.23
C ARG A 143 -8.06 1.92 -35.94
N PHE A 144 -7.67 1.34 -37.07
CA PHE A 144 -6.54 1.77 -37.89
C PHE A 144 -7.00 2.02 -39.33
N ARG A 145 -6.23 2.83 -40.07
CA ARG A 145 -6.57 3.18 -41.45
C ARG A 145 -6.40 2.00 -42.40
N ASN A 146 -5.48 1.09 -42.11
CA ASN A 146 -5.19 -0.09 -42.92
C ASN A 146 -4.62 -1.22 -42.06
N GLN A 147 -4.57 -2.43 -42.63
CA GLN A 147 -4.10 -3.61 -41.92
C GLN A 147 -2.61 -3.53 -41.54
N GLY A 148 -1.78 -2.89 -42.37
CA GLY A 148 -0.36 -2.71 -42.08
C GLY A 148 -0.11 -1.92 -40.78
N GLU A 149 -0.84 -0.83 -40.57
CA GLU A 149 -0.77 -0.07 -39.30
C GLU A 149 -1.23 -0.88 -38.09
N ALA A 150 -2.28 -1.69 -38.24
CA ALA A 150 -2.77 -2.56 -37.17
C ALA A 150 -1.76 -3.66 -36.83
N ASP A 151 -1.12 -4.25 -37.84
CA ASP A 151 -0.09 -5.28 -37.67
C ASP A 151 1.20 -4.69 -37.09
N ASP A 152 1.61 -3.50 -37.55
CA ASP A 152 2.73 -2.74 -36.99
C ASP A 152 2.50 -2.42 -35.52
N PHE A 153 1.27 -2.06 -35.12
CA PHE A 153 0.92 -1.84 -33.72
C PHE A 153 1.05 -3.13 -32.89
N ARG A 154 0.51 -4.24 -33.39
CA ARG A 154 0.50 -5.53 -32.68
C ARG A 154 1.89 -6.15 -32.53
N CYS A 155 2.72 -6.07 -33.57
CA CYS A 155 3.99 -6.80 -33.62
C CYS A 155 5.13 -6.10 -32.86
N LEU A 156 4.89 -4.90 -32.31
CA LEU A 156 5.89 -4.20 -31.53
C LEU A 156 5.95 -4.76 -30.10
N PRO A 157 7.14 -5.12 -29.59
CA PRO A 157 7.30 -5.59 -28.23
C PRO A 157 7.24 -4.41 -27.26
N PHE A 158 6.13 -4.25 -26.55
CA PHE A 158 6.03 -3.35 -25.41
C PHE A 158 5.96 -4.19 -24.15
N ASP A 159 6.95 -4.05 -23.27
CA ASP A 159 6.91 -4.76 -21.99
C ASP A 159 5.79 -4.22 -21.10
N GLU A 160 5.44 -2.94 -21.26
CA GLU A 160 4.47 -2.21 -20.48
C GLU A 160 3.01 -2.48 -20.90
N MET A 161 2.76 -3.01 -22.10
CA MET A 161 1.40 -3.19 -22.61
C MET A 161 1.31 -4.40 -23.53
N ASP A 162 0.33 -5.27 -23.30
CA ASP A 162 -0.01 -6.31 -24.27
C ASP A 162 -0.96 -5.76 -25.34
N THR A 163 -0.45 -5.57 -26.55
CA THR A 163 -1.22 -5.08 -27.70
C THR A 163 -2.28 -6.07 -28.17
N ALA A 164 -2.16 -7.36 -27.82
CA ALA A 164 -3.17 -8.37 -28.13
C ALA A 164 -4.41 -8.28 -27.21
N PHE A 165 -4.31 -7.55 -26.09
CA PHE A 165 -5.42 -7.35 -25.17
C PHE A 165 -6.59 -6.57 -25.83
N PHE A 166 -6.31 -5.71 -26.80
CA PHE A 166 -7.31 -4.89 -27.49
C PHE A 166 -7.58 -5.41 -28.91
N PRO A 167 -8.85 -5.54 -29.33
CA PRO A 167 -9.18 -5.82 -30.72
C PRO A 167 -8.65 -4.71 -31.64
N CYS A 168 -7.69 -5.04 -32.50
CA CYS A 168 -7.13 -4.13 -33.50
C CYS A 168 -7.72 -4.41 -34.88
N GLU A 169 -8.42 -3.45 -35.47
CA GLU A 169 -9.14 -3.64 -36.74
C GLU A 169 -8.84 -2.52 -37.73
N ALA A 170 -8.69 -2.87 -39.00
CA ALA A 170 -8.54 -1.92 -40.08
C ALA A 170 -9.93 -1.47 -40.59
N GLU A 171 -10.27 -0.21 -40.36
CA GLU A 171 -11.53 0.40 -40.82
C GLU A 171 -11.23 1.68 -41.61
N PRO A 172 -10.80 1.58 -42.89
CA PRO A 172 -10.38 2.74 -43.68
C PRO A 172 -11.45 3.83 -43.81
N ALA A 173 -12.73 3.45 -43.77
CA ALA A 173 -13.86 4.38 -43.86
C ALA A 173 -13.90 5.41 -42.72
N LEU A 174 -13.31 5.11 -41.56
CA LEU A 174 -13.22 6.03 -40.42
C LEU A 174 -12.11 7.08 -40.58
N PHE A 175 -11.29 7.02 -41.62
CA PHE A 175 -10.10 7.88 -41.79
C PHE A 175 -10.13 8.70 -43.09
N ALA A 176 -11.28 8.80 -43.75
CA ALA A 176 -11.43 9.49 -45.03
C ALA A 176 -12.72 10.33 -45.06
N LEU A 177 -13.03 11.01 -43.96
CA LEU A 177 -14.21 11.89 -43.93
C LEU A 177 -13.96 13.17 -44.72
N ASP A 178 -14.88 13.47 -45.64
CA ASP A 178 -14.91 14.72 -46.41
C ASP A 178 -15.44 15.92 -45.61
N SER A 179 -15.53 15.81 -44.28
CA SER A 179 -16.09 16.84 -43.42
C SER A 179 -15.06 17.92 -43.05
N PRO A 180 -15.50 19.19 -42.91
CA PRO A 180 -14.63 20.25 -42.43
C PRO A 180 -14.11 19.95 -41.03
N VAL A 181 -12.91 20.44 -40.72
CA VAL A 181 -12.30 20.29 -39.40
C VAL A 181 -13.25 20.78 -38.34
N ARG A 182 -13.54 19.92 -37.36
CA ARG A 182 -14.40 20.29 -36.25
C ARG A 182 -13.73 21.42 -35.46
N PRO A 183 -14.45 22.53 -35.19
CA PRO A 183 -13.90 23.63 -34.41
C PRO A 183 -13.49 23.08 -33.05
N ARG A 184 -12.25 23.35 -32.67
CA ARG A 184 -11.73 22.98 -31.36
C ARG A 184 -11.84 24.22 -30.48
N ASP A 185 -12.55 24.14 -29.36
CA ASP A 185 -12.62 25.23 -28.37
C ASP A 185 -11.26 25.42 -27.70
N THR A 186 -10.65 26.58 -27.88
CA THR A 186 -9.41 26.98 -27.21
C THR A 186 -9.76 27.50 -25.82
N GLU A 187 -9.93 26.60 -24.85
CA GLU A 187 -9.83 27.01 -23.45
C GLU A 187 -8.36 27.30 -23.09
N GLY A 188 -8.14 28.25 -22.17
CA GLY A 188 -6.83 28.84 -21.92
C GLY A 188 -5.80 27.89 -21.29
N ASP A 189 -4.53 28.12 -21.63
CA ASP A 189 -3.35 27.29 -21.26
C ASP A 189 -3.17 27.03 -19.74
N ALA A 190 -3.80 27.84 -18.88
CA ALA A 190 -3.63 27.74 -17.43
C ALA A 190 -4.16 26.43 -16.82
N GLY A 191 -5.18 25.79 -17.40
CA GLY A 191 -5.75 24.54 -16.88
C GLY A 191 -4.99 23.27 -17.30
N VAL A 192 -4.15 23.36 -18.34
CA VAL A 192 -3.48 22.22 -18.95
C VAL A 192 -2.32 21.70 -18.08
N LEU A 193 -1.51 22.61 -17.53
CA LEU A 193 -0.36 22.26 -16.68
C LEU A 193 -0.81 21.52 -15.41
N ASP A 194 -1.93 21.94 -14.82
CA ASP A 194 -2.49 21.34 -13.62
C ASP A 194 -3.06 19.93 -13.91
N ALA A 195 -3.72 19.75 -15.05
CA ALA A 195 -4.18 18.43 -15.49
C ALA A 195 -3.04 17.44 -15.78
N HIS A 196 -1.90 17.91 -16.30
CA HIS A 196 -0.71 17.08 -16.53
C HIS A 196 -0.11 16.60 -15.21
N ALA A 197 0.10 17.52 -14.26
CA ALA A 197 0.62 17.18 -12.95
C ALA A 197 -0.28 16.17 -12.23
N ARG A 198 -1.61 16.30 -12.38
CA ARG A 198 -2.58 15.31 -11.90
C ARG A 198 -2.43 13.94 -12.56
N GLY A 199 -2.29 13.88 -13.87
CA GLY A 199 -2.12 12.60 -14.57
C GLY A 199 -0.84 11.87 -14.17
N GLU A 200 0.27 12.59 -14.04
CA GLU A 200 1.51 12.01 -13.52
C GLU A 200 1.36 11.56 -12.06
N PHE A 201 0.70 12.37 -11.23
CA PHE A 201 0.40 11.99 -9.86
C PHE A 201 -0.43 10.69 -9.81
N ALA A 202 -1.51 10.59 -10.58
CA ALA A 202 -2.36 9.40 -10.67
C ALA A 202 -1.56 8.15 -11.09
N ASP A 203 -0.71 8.28 -12.11
CA ASP A 203 0.19 7.23 -12.59
C ASP A 203 1.18 6.77 -11.50
N ARG A 204 1.78 7.71 -10.76
CA ARG A 204 2.71 7.38 -9.66
C ARG A 204 2.01 6.65 -8.53
N ILE A 205 0.84 7.14 -8.09
CA ILE A 205 0.08 6.52 -7.00
C ILE A 205 -0.37 5.11 -7.38
N ALA A 206 -0.89 4.92 -8.59
CA ALA A 206 -1.31 3.60 -9.04
C ALA A 206 -0.13 2.64 -9.22
N GLY A 207 1.04 3.14 -9.65
CA GLY A 207 2.29 2.38 -9.67
C GLY A 207 2.68 1.93 -8.26
N ALA A 208 2.53 2.80 -7.26
CA ALA A 208 2.76 2.47 -5.85
C ALA A 208 1.81 1.38 -5.34
N VAL A 209 0.51 1.48 -5.66
CA VAL A 209 -0.48 0.43 -5.33
C VAL A 209 -0.13 -0.89 -5.98
N CYS A 210 0.23 -0.91 -7.27
CA CYS A 210 0.65 -2.13 -7.98
C CYS A 210 1.84 -2.81 -7.28
N CYS A 211 2.88 -2.05 -6.95
CA CYS A 211 4.06 -2.57 -6.26
C CYS A 211 3.74 -3.13 -4.86
N LEU A 212 2.80 -2.52 -4.13
CA LEU A 212 2.34 -3.04 -2.84
C LEU A 212 1.61 -4.38 -3.00
N LEU A 213 0.70 -4.48 -3.97
CA LEU A 213 -0.04 -5.71 -4.24
C LEU A 213 0.88 -6.86 -4.64
N GLU A 214 1.90 -6.57 -5.47
CA GLU A 214 2.92 -7.55 -5.82
C GLU A 214 3.76 -8.00 -4.63
N LEU A 215 4.19 -7.06 -3.78
CA LEU A 215 4.93 -7.41 -2.57
C LEU A 215 4.10 -8.32 -1.67
N GLY A 216 2.82 -7.99 -1.45
CA GLY A 216 1.94 -8.80 -0.63
C GLY A 216 1.67 -10.18 -1.23
N ALA A 217 1.57 -10.28 -2.56
CA ALA A 217 1.44 -11.56 -3.26
C ALA A 217 2.71 -12.42 -3.12
N ALA A 218 3.90 -11.81 -3.18
CA ALA A 218 5.16 -12.50 -2.99
C ALA A 218 5.42 -12.88 -1.52
N GLU A 219 5.08 -11.99 -0.59
CA GLU A 219 5.34 -12.11 0.85
C GLU A 219 4.10 -11.77 1.68
N PRO A 220 3.22 -12.75 1.96
CA PRO A 220 1.96 -12.51 2.66
C PRO A 220 2.11 -11.91 4.07
N ALA A 221 3.27 -12.05 4.71
CA ALA A 221 3.55 -11.43 6.00
C ALA A 221 3.53 -9.88 5.93
N CYS A 222 3.74 -9.30 4.75
CA CYS A 222 3.67 -7.86 4.53
C CYS A 222 2.23 -7.31 4.46
N TRP A 223 1.18 -8.14 4.32
CA TRP A 223 -0.19 -7.66 4.16
C TRP A 223 -0.67 -6.77 5.30
N ALA A 224 -0.24 -7.04 6.53
CA ALA A 224 -0.54 -6.17 7.66
C ALA A 224 0.05 -4.76 7.48
N ALA A 225 1.32 -4.66 7.08
CA ALA A 225 1.96 -3.37 6.83
C ALA A 225 1.42 -2.67 5.57
N ILE A 226 1.06 -3.43 4.53
CA ILE A 226 0.39 -2.91 3.32
C ILE A 226 -0.97 -2.31 3.70
N SER A 227 -1.75 -3.04 4.49
CA SER A 227 -3.03 -2.58 5.01
C SER A 227 -2.86 -1.30 5.81
N ASP A 228 -1.89 -1.23 6.74
CA ASP A 228 -1.60 -0.01 7.53
C ASP A 228 -1.31 1.21 6.62
N LEU A 229 -0.60 1.02 5.48
CA LEU A 229 -0.28 2.10 4.55
C LEU A 229 -1.46 2.54 3.67
N LEU A 230 -2.33 1.61 3.27
CA LEU A 230 -3.51 1.88 2.46
C LEU A 230 -4.67 2.45 3.31
N HIS A 231 -4.79 1.99 4.55
CA HIS A 231 -5.78 2.40 5.53
C HIS A 231 -5.21 3.41 6.53
N ALA A 232 -5.26 4.71 6.21
CA ALA A 232 -5.12 5.72 7.26
C ALA A 232 -6.42 5.77 8.09
N VAL A 233 -6.61 4.77 8.96
CA VAL A 233 -7.37 5.03 10.18
C VAL A 233 -6.51 6.01 10.97
N PRO A 234 -7.04 7.16 11.44
CA PRO A 234 -6.32 8.03 12.35
C PRO A 234 -6.20 7.30 13.70
N LEU A 235 -5.31 6.31 13.77
CA LEU A 235 -4.80 5.77 15.01
C LEU A 235 -3.95 6.89 15.60
N ALA A 236 -4.53 7.63 16.54
CA ALA A 236 -4.09 8.91 17.06
C ALA A 236 -2.61 9.01 17.51
N GLU A 237 -1.81 7.94 17.51
CA GLU A 237 -0.44 7.94 18.04
C GLU A 237 0.55 7.02 17.30
N GLN A 238 0.23 6.44 16.15
CA GLN A 238 1.24 5.65 15.41
C GLN A 238 2.12 6.52 14.51
N ALA A 239 3.25 6.92 15.08
CA ALA A 239 4.49 7.35 14.44
C ALA A 239 4.41 7.59 12.92
N ALA A 240 4.29 8.88 12.59
CA ALA A 240 4.38 9.45 11.26
C ALA A 240 5.40 8.75 10.34
N GLY A 241 5.02 8.59 9.07
CA GLY A 241 6.07 8.60 8.07
C GLY A 241 5.72 8.40 6.61
N LEU A 242 4.70 7.65 6.19
CA LEU A 242 4.50 7.46 4.74
C LEU A 242 3.08 6.99 4.41
N GLU A 243 2.06 7.77 4.75
CA GLU A 243 0.69 7.39 4.46
C GLU A 243 0.27 7.85 3.06
N LEU A 244 -0.29 6.93 2.26
CA LEU A 244 -0.73 7.24 0.89
C LEU A 244 -1.82 8.31 0.86
N ARG A 245 -2.73 8.29 1.84
CA ARG A 245 -3.77 9.31 2.01
C ARG A 245 -3.21 10.68 2.35
N THR A 246 -2.19 10.73 3.20
CA THR A 246 -1.49 11.98 3.54
C THR A 246 -0.76 12.54 2.33
N LEU A 247 -0.17 11.68 1.48
CA LEU A 247 0.43 12.09 0.20
C LEU A 247 -0.61 12.64 -0.80
N ILE A 248 -1.83 12.08 -0.82
CA ILE A 248 -2.93 12.60 -1.65
C ILE A 248 -3.44 13.93 -1.11
N ALA A 249 -3.67 14.03 0.21
CA ALA A 249 -4.10 15.28 0.85
C ALA A 249 -3.07 16.41 0.68
N SER A 250 -1.77 16.07 0.61
CA SER A 250 -0.68 17.03 0.43
C SER A 250 -0.55 17.59 -0.99
N THR A 251 -1.24 17.04 -1.99
CA THR A 251 -1.25 17.61 -3.36
C THR A 251 -1.72 19.07 -3.39
N ASN A 252 -2.51 19.51 -2.40
CA ASN A 252 -3.06 20.86 -2.30
C ASN A 252 -2.24 21.84 -1.41
N GLY A 253 -1.06 21.46 -0.91
CA GLY A 253 -0.22 22.35 -0.11
C GLY A 253 0.99 21.68 0.56
N PRO A 254 1.96 22.45 1.08
CA PRO A 254 3.10 21.88 1.79
C PRO A 254 2.62 21.21 3.09
N THR A 255 2.68 19.89 3.16
CA THR A 255 2.51 19.15 4.42
C THR A 255 3.85 18.99 5.11
N ALA A 256 3.86 19.20 6.42
CA ALA A 256 5.05 19.03 7.24
C ALA A 256 5.32 17.54 7.47
N GLY A 257 6.51 17.06 7.09
CA GLY A 257 6.94 15.72 7.46
C GLY A 257 8.00 15.12 6.54
N ILE A 258 8.89 14.33 7.13
CA ILE A 258 9.95 13.59 6.42
C ILE A 258 9.36 12.66 5.35
N GLY A 259 8.19 12.09 5.64
CA GLY A 259 7.48 11.20 4.74
C GLY A 259 7.10 11.79 3.39
N ASP A 260 6.40 12.92 3.45
CA ASP A 260 5.98 13.65 2.26
C ASP A 260 7.21 14.12 1.47
N ALA A 261 8.26 14.58 2.15
CA ALA A 261 9.52 14.94 1.52
C ALA A 261 10.15 13.76 0.77
N VAL A 262 10.21 12.57 1.38
CA VAL A 262 10.72 11.35 0.74
C VAL A 262 9.86 10.97 -0.47
N ALA A 263 8.54 10.86 -0.28
CA ALA A 263 7.62 10.44 -1.34
C ALA A 263 7.67 11.38 -2.56
N ARG A 264 7.59 12.70 -2.35
CA ARG A 264 7.68 13.70 -3.43
C ARG A 264 9.02 13.68 -4.14
N THR A 265 10.10 13.40 -3.43
CA THR A 265 11.43 13.27 -4.05
C THR A 265 11.47 12.05 -4.98
N PHE A 266 10.92 10.90 -4.56
CA PHE A 266 10.84 9.70 -5.41
C PHE A 266 9.90 9.89 -6.60
N MET A 267 8.76 10.59 -6.44
CA MET A 267 7.85 10.90 -7.55
C MET A 267 8.50 11.78 -8.62
N ALA A 268 9.28 12.79 -8.21
CA ALA A 268 9.94 13.73 -9.12
C ALA A 268 11.24 13.16 -9.74
N TYR A 269 11.62 11.92 -9.42
CA TYR A 269 12.92 11.38 -9.80
C TYR A 269 12.87 10.67 -11.16
N GLU A 270 13.49 11.28 -12.18
CA GLU A 270 13.49 10.79 -13.56
C GLU A 270 14.86 10.19 -13.98
N ARG A 271 15.33 9.16 -13.25
CA ARG A 271 16.51 8.34 -13.61
C ARG A 271 17.89 8.99 -13.42
N GLU A 272 18.07 9.86 -12.41
CA GLU A 272 19.43 10.30 -12.05
C GLU A 272 20.25 9.18 -11.36
N ALA A 273 21.47 9.50 -10.90
CA ALA A 273 22.26 8.59 -10.07
C ALA A 273 21.69 8.49 -8.64
N PRO A 274 21.58 7.30 -8.01
CA PRO A 274 20.98 7.11 -6.68
C PRO A 274 21.54 8.02 -5.58
N GLY A 275 22.82 8.43 -5.67
CA GLY A 275 23.41 9.39 -4.74
C GLY A 275 22.71 10.75 -4.74
N ARG A 276 22.29 11.25 -5.92
CA ARG A 276 21.53 12.50 -6.03
C ARG A 276 20.14 12.39 -5.42
N LEU A 277 19.48 11.24 -5.60
CA LEU A 277 18.20 10.96 -4.97
C LEU A 277 18.28 11.10 -3.44
N ILE A 278 19.29 10.47 -2.84
CA ILE A 278 19.52 10.51 -1.40
C ILE A 278 19.86 11.92 -0.91
N ASP A 279 20.69 12.66 -1.65
CA ASP A 279 21.02 14.04 -1.31
C ASP A 279 19.79 14.96 -1.39
N GLU A 280 18.92 14.76 -2.38
CA GLU A 280 17.67 15.50 -2.55
C GLU A 280 16.65 15.14 -1.46
N VAL A 281 16.56 13.88 -1.05
CA VAL A 281 15.76 13.46 0.12
C VAL A 281 16.24 14.18 1.37
N ALA A 282 17.56 14.21 1.62
CA ALA A 282 18.12 14.94 2.76
C ALA A 282 17.75 16.43 2.72
N ARG A 283 17.92 17.06 1.55
CA ARG A 283 17.61 18.48 1.37
C ARG A 283 16.14 18.78 1.68
N ARG A 284 15.20 18.05 1.07
CA ARG A 284 13.75 18.27 1.29
C ARG A 284 13.31 17.92 2.70
N ALA A 285 13.86 16.87 3.31
CA ALA A 285 13.55 16.50 4.67
C ALA A 285 14.01 17.58 5.68
N ALA A 286 15.17 18.21 5.44
CA ALA A 286 15.65 19.33 6.23
C ALA A 286 14.78 20.58 6.06
N GLU A 287 14.32 20.88 4.84
CA GLU A 287 13.44 22.02 4.56
C GLU A 287 12.03 21.86 5.14
N SER A 288 11.56 20.62 5.26
CA SER A 288 10.19 20.31 5.69
C SER A 288 10.03 20.19 7.21
N SER A 289 11.13 20.30 7.98
CA SER A 289 11.11 20.12 9.43
C SER A 289 11.62 21.35 10.17
N SER A 290 10.84 21.79 11.15
CA SER A 290 11.24 22.83 12.10
C SER A 290 12.02 22.27 13.31
N ASP A 291 12.21 20.95 13.38
CA ASP A 291 12.83 20.27 14.53
C ASP A 291 14.36 20.31 14.47
N PRO A 292 15.04 21.01 15.41
CA PRO A 292 16.49 21.07 15.46
C PRO A 292 17.16 19.73 15.78
N ALA A 293 16.45 18.78 16.42
CA ALA A 293 16.97 17.44 16.70
C ALA A 293 17.03 16.56 15.44
N LEU A 294 16.34 16.94 14.37
CA LEU A 294 16.33 16.19 13.12
C LEU A 294 17.65 16.34 12.35
N THR A 295 18.29 17.51 12.37
CA THR A 295 19.49 17.78 11.57
C THR A 295 20.65 16.80 11.87
N PRO A 296 21.00 16.50 13.14
CA PRO A 296 22.01 15.49 13.45
C PRO A 296 21.58 14.06 13.07
N ALA A 297 20.30 13.72 13.18
CA ALA A 297 19.78 12.41 12.78
C ALA A 297 19.85 12.22 11.27
N LEU A 298 19.46 13.24 10.50
CA LEU A 298 19.51 13.26 9.05
C LEU A 298 20.95 13.24 8.52
N SER A 299 21.88 13.95 9.17
CA SER A 299 23.31 13.90 8.83
C SER A 299 23.88 12.49 8.99
N ARG A 300 23.57 11.81 10.10
CA ARG A 300 23.97 10.41 10.33
C ARG A 300 23.33 9.47 9.30
N TRP A 301 22.05 9.65 9.02
CA TRP A 301 21.36 8.87 7.99
C TRP A 301 22.03 9.04 6.61
N LEU A 302 22.36 10.28 6.23
CA LEU A 302 23.00 10.58 4.95
C LEU A 302 24.40 9.93 4.86
N GLU A 303 25.15 9.93 5.94
CA GLU A 303 26.44 9.22 6.02
C GLU A 303 26.28 7.71 5.79
N VAL A 304 25.30 7.09 6.46
CA VAL A 304 24.98 5.66 6.27
C VAL A 304 24.54 5.39 4.84
N ALA A 305 23.64 6.20 4.27
CA ALA A 305 23.15 6.05 2.91
C ALA A 305 24.27 6.14 1.87
N ARG A 306 25.18 7.11 2.01
CA ARG A 306 26.39 7.22 1.18
C ARG A 306 27.40 6.10 1.44
N GLY A 307 27.42 5.54 2.65
CA GLY A 307 28.18 4.35 3.00
C GLY A 307 27.68 3.13 2.23
N VAL A 308 26.36 2.92 2.21
CA VAL A 308 25.68 1.83 1.50
C VAL A 308 25.86 1.96 -0.01
N LEU A 309 25.55 3.12 -0.59
CA LEU A 309 25.74 3.38 -2.03
C LEU A 309 27.20 3.27 -2.47
N GLY A 310 28.14 3.54 -1.56
CA GLY A 310 29.57 3.36 -1.78
C GLY A 310 30.11 1.96 -1.45
N ASN A 311 29.24 0.98 -1.15
CA ASN A 311 29.60 -0.39 -0.74
C ASN A 311 30.54 -0.46 0.49
N ARG A 312 30.55 0.57 1.34
CA ARG A 312 31.33 0.62 2.59
C ARG A 312 30.55 0.10 3.79
N VAL A 313 29.22 0.10 3.71
CA VAL A 313 28.31 -0.36 4.75
C VAL A 313 27.38 -1.40 4.11
N ALA A 314 27.33 -2.60 4.70
CA ALA A 314 26.41 -3.64 4.25
C ALA A 314 24.98 -3.31 4.67
N LEU A 315 24.03 -3.39 3.74
CA LEU A 315 22.62 -3.18 4.02
C LEU A 315 22.01 -4.45 4.63
N ASN A 316 21.52 -4.39 5.87
CA ASN A 316 21.01 -5.54 6.62
C ASN A 316 19.88 -5.13 7.59
N GLY A 317 19.33 -6.10 8.34
CA GLY A 317 18.27 -5.87 9.31
C GLY A 317 18.58 -4.86 10.42
N ASP A 318 19.84 -4.60 10.77
CA ASP A 318 20.15 -3.59 11.80
C ASP A 318 19.86 -2.17 11.28
N ILE A 319 20.16 -1.93 10.01
CA ILE A 319 19.89 -0.65 9.31
C ILE A 319 18.43 -0.59 8.86
N LEU A 320 17.86 -1.72 8.48
CA LEU A 320 16.52 -1.84 7.88
C LEU A 320 15.42 -2.31 8.84
N ALA A 321 15.67 -2.34 10.15
CA ALA A 321 14.64 -2.65 11.13
C ALA A 321 13.52 -1.60 11.14
N ASP A 322 12.33 -1.99 11.57
CA ASP A 322 11.16 -1.11 11.73
C ASP A 322 11.32 -0.07 12.86
N GLY A 323 12.40 -0.15 13.64
CA GLY A 323 12.75 0.83 14.66
C GLY A 323 13.31 2.13 14.08
N GLY A 324 12.80 3.27 14.53
CA GLY A 324 13.28 4.61 14.11
C GLY A 324 12.52 5.14 12.88
N SER A 325 13.20 5.91 12.03
CA SER A 325 12.56 6.55 10.86
C SER A 325 12.41 5.57 9.69
N ILE A 326 11.23 4.94 9.60
CA ILE A 326 10.84 4.04 8.51
C ILE A 326 11.02 4.67 7.12
N PRO A 327 10.56 5.92 6.85
CA PRO A 327 10.65 6.52 5.51
C PRO A 327 12.08 6.68 5.01
N LEU A 328 12.99 7.10 5.89
CA LEU A 328 14.40 7.30 5.55
C LEU A 328 15.12 5.97 5.30
N ARG A 329 14.81 4.93 6.09
CA ARG A 329 15.36 3.59 5.88
C ARG A 329 14.83 2.96 4.58
N ALA A 330 13.53 3.12 4.33
CA ALA A 330 12.90 2.70 3.09
C ALA A 330 13.50 3.42 1.87
N ALA A 331 13.81 4.71 1.99
CA ALA A 331 14.48 5.47 0.93
C ALA A 331 15.88 4.93 0.59
N ILE A 332 16.67 4.49 1.58
CA ILE A 332 17.95 3.81 1.31
C ILE A 332 17.71 2.54 0.52
N LEU A 333 16.78 1.69 0.98
CA LEU A 333 16.49 0.42 0.35
C LEU A 333 16.00 0.62 -1.10
N ALA A 334 14.99 1.47 -1.30
CA ALA A 334 14.42 1.78 -2.62
C ALA A 334 15.39 2.51 -3.57
N ALA A 335 16.46 3.13 -3.05
CA ALA A 335 17.52 3.70 -3.88
C ALA A 335 18.53 2.65 -4.38
N VAL A 336 18.62 1.50 -3.70
CA VAL A 336 19.57 0.41 -4.02
C VAL A 336 18.90 -0.69 -4.85
N VAL A 337 17.60 -0.90 -4.68
CA VAL A 337 16.85 -1.89 -5.46
C VAL A 337 16.08 -1.23 -6.61
N ASP A 338 15.89 -1.98 -7.70
CA ASP A 338 15.17 -1.50 -8.88
C ASP A 338 13.77 -2.11 -9.04
N ASP A 339 13.49 -3.20 -8.31
CA ASP A 339 12.28 -4.00 -8.48
C ASP A 339 11.77 -4.55 -7.13
N VAL A 340 10.45 -4.80 -7.06
CA VAL A 340 9.79 -5.35 -5.87
C VAL A 340 10.29 -6.76 -5.54
N GLY A 341 10.56 -7.59 -6.55
CA GLY A 341 11.13 -8.93 -6.34
C GLY A 341 12.50 -8.89 -5.65
N ASN A 342 13.27 -7.82 -5.84
CA ASN A 342 14.57 -7.63 -5.18
C ASN A 342 14.45 -7.19 -3.71
N LEU A 343 13.25 -6.88 -3.23
CA LEU A 343 13.00 -6.60 -1.81
C LEU A 343 12.87 -7.88 -0.98
N VAL A 344 12.31 -8.95 -1.57
CA VAL A 344 12.02 -10.21 -0.87
C VAL A 344 13.26 -10.83 -0.19
N PRO A 345 14.45 -10.86 -0.82
CA PRO A 345 15.65 -11.39 -0.15
C PRO A 345 16.00 -10.69 1.18
N PHE A 346 15.63 -9.42 1.36
CA PHE A 346 15.88 -8.69 2.60
C PHE A 346 14.98 -9.16 3.76
N LEU A 347 13.81 -9.73 3.48
CA LEU A 347 12.92 -10.32 4.49
C LEU A 347 13.41 -11.70 4.96
N HIS A 348 14.18 -12.40 4.14
CA HIS A 348 14.69 -13.76 4.41
C HIS A 348 16.19 -13.81 4.76
N ALA A 349 16.84 -12.66 4.86
CA ALA A 349 18.25 -12.60 5.23
C ALA A 349 18.47 -13.08 6.69
N ASP A 350 19.70 -13.48 7.02
CA ASP A 350 20.09 -13.87 8.40
C ASP A 350 19.74 -12.80 9.44
N ARG A 351 19.78 -11.52 9.02
CA ARG A 351 19.25 -10.37 9.75
C ARG A 351 18.16 -9.74 8.90
N PRO A 352 16.89 -10.13 9.09
CA PRO A 352 15.81 -9.70 8.23
C PRO A 352 15.50 -8.21 8.40
N ALA A 353 15.14 -7.55 7.32
CA ALA A 353 14.58 -6.21 7.33
C ALA A 353 13.19 -6.20 7.97
N GLY A 354 12.80 -5.05 8.52
CA GLY A 354 11.46 -4.85 9.05
C GLY A 354 10.41 -4.82 7.93
N HIS A 355 9.23 -5.40 8.20
CA HIS A 355 8.17 -5.50 7.20
C HIS A 355 7.65 -4.11 6.80
N ARG A 356 7.60 -3.14 7.73
CA ARG A 356 7.14 -1.78 7.42
C ARG A 356 8.15 -1.04 6.55
N VAL A 357 9.46 -1.20 6.80
CA VAL A 357 10.53 -0.63 5.95
C VAL A 357 10.48 -1.21 4.54
N VAL A 358 10.34 -2.53 4.41
CA VAL A 358 10.27 -3.18 3.08
C VAL A 358 9.00 -2.76 2.33
N THR A 359 7.87 -2.69 3.01
CA THR A 359 6.60 -2.27 2.41
C THR A 359 6.66 -0.80 1.97
N ALA A 360 7.20 0.08 2.80
CA ALA A 360 7.42 1.48 2.43
C ALA A 360 8.40 1.60 1.24
N ALA A 361 9.42 0.75 1.14
CA ALA A 361 10.32 0.73 0.00
C ALA A 361 9.59 0.31 -1.29
N ALA A 362 8.70 -0.67 -1.24
CA ALA A 362 7.86 -1.05 -2.39
C ALA A 362 6.95 0.11 -2.85
N LEU A 363 6.35 0.84 -1.91
CA LEU A 363 5.60 2.06 -2.23
C LEU A 363 6.48 3.07 -2.98
N LEU A 364 7.68 3.37 -2.46
CA LEU A 364 8.61 4.33 -3.07
C LEU A 364 9.09 3.89 -4.45
N LEU A 365 9.32 2.59 -4.66
CA LEU A 365 9.64 2.04 -5.99
C LEU A 365 8.50 2.29 -6.98
N GLY A 366 7.25 2.01 -6.58
CA GLY A 366 6.10 2.25 -7.46
C GLY A 366 5.85 3.73 -7.74
N LEU A 367 6.06 4.62 -6.75
CA LEU A 367 6.02 6.07 -6.96
C LEU A 367 7.08 6.54 -7.97
N ARG A 368 8.31 6.02 -7.86
CA ARG A 368 9.43 6.36 -8.75
C ARG A 368 9.26 5.82 -10.16
N THR A 369 8.71 4.61 -10.29
CA THR A 369 8.53 3.98 -11.60
C THR A 369 7.28 4.50 -12.31
N GLY A 370 6.17 4.66 -11.59
CA GLY A 370 4.86 4.96 -12.17
C GLY A 370 4.26 3.76 -12.90
N LEU A 371 2.94 3.68 -12.95
CA LEU A 371 2.21 2.55 -13.52
C LEU A 371 2.54 2.32 -15.01
N ARG A 372 2.67 3.41 -15.78
CA ARG A 372 2.96 3.38 -17.21
C ARG A 372 4.25 2.62 -17.54
N ASN A 373 5.23 2.63 -16.64
CA ASN A 373 6.54 2.01 -16.85
C ASN A 373 6.64 0.60 -16.21
N LEU A 374 5.62 0.15 -15.49
CA LEU A 374 5.57 -1.23 -14.99
C LEU A 374 5.19 -2.17 -16.14
N SER A 375 5.74 -3.39 -16.12
CA SER A 375 5.43 -4.39 -17.14
C SER A 375 3.95 -4.81 -17.12
N TRP A 376 3.44 -5.25 -18.26
CA TRP A 376 2.06 -5.70 -18.39
C TRP A 376 1.74 -6.89 -17.49
N SER A 377 2.67 -7.85 -17.40
CA SER A 377 2.53 -9.06 -16.57
C SER A 377 2.26 -8.75 -15.09
N ARG A 378 2.74 -7.59 -14.63
CA ARG A 378 2.57 -7.09 -13.27
C ARG A 378 1.20 -6.44 -13.07
N LYS A 379 0.75 -5.67 -14.05
CA LYS A 379 -0.50 -4.90 -14.00
C LYS A 379 -1.74 -5.75 -14.24
N VAL A 380 -1.66 -6.73 -15.14
CA VAL A 380 -2.83 -7.46 -15.65
C VAL A 380 -3.61 -8.19 -14.55
N LEU A 381 -2.93 -8.63 -13.48
CA LEU A 381 -3.55 -9.30 -12.33
C LEU A 381 -4.45 -8.37 -11.51
N HIS A 382 -4.25 -7.06 -11.62
CA HIS A 382 -4.93 -6.03 -10.86
C HIS A 382 -5.57 -4.97 -11.78
N LEU A 383 -5.76 -5.30 -13.06
CA LEU A 383 -6.19 -4.36 -14.10
C LEU A 383 -7.46 -3.58 -13.72
N ASP A 384 -8.47 -4.29 -13.20
CA ASP A 384 -9.75 -3.70 -12.83
C ASP A 384 -9.60 -2.67 -11.70
N LEU A 385 -8.82 -3.00 -10.67
CA LEU A 385 -8.55 -2.12 -9.55
C LEU A 385 -7.70 -0.93 -9.99
N LEU A 386 -6.59 -1.19 -10.69
CA LEU A 386 -5.63 -0.15 -11.07
C LEU A 386 -6.24 0.84 -12.06
N SER A 387 -7.03 0.37 -13.03
CA SER A 387 -7.78 1.24 -13.95
C SER A 387 -8.73 2.18 -13.19
N ASP A 388 -9.48 1.65 -12.23
CA ASP A 388 -10.42 2.45 -11.44
C ASP A 388 -9.70 3.44 -10.52
N VAL A 389 -8.56 3.05 -9.93
CA VAL A 389 -7.73 3.93 -9.09
C VAL A 389 -7.17 5.08 -9.93
N VAL A 390 -6.52 4.80 -11.06
CA VAL A 390 -5.97 5.84 -11.94
C VAL A 390 -7.07 6.78 -12.43
N PHE A 391 -8.18 6.22 -12.92
CA PHE A 391 -9.31 7.01 -13.40
C PHE A 391 -9.88 7.93 -12.30
N GLY A 392 -10.07 7.40 -11.09
CA GLY A 392 -10.59 8.19 -9.96
C GLY A 392 -9.64 9.29 -9.50
N LEU A 393 -8.33 9.10 -9.65
CA LEU A 393 -7.29 10.10 -9.32
C LEU A 393 -7.12 11.19 -10.40
N HIS A 394 -7.69 10.98 -11.60
CA HIS A 394 -7.74 12.00 -12.65
C HIS A 394 -8.87 13.03 -12.43
N ASP A 395 -9.84 12.74 -11.55
CA ASP A 395 -10.90 13.67 -11.16
C ASP A 395 -10.31 14.82 -10.31
N ASP A 396 -10.73 16.06 -10.59
CA ASP A 396 -10.21 17.26 -9.95
C ASP A 396 -10.70 17.43 -8.50
N ARG A 397 -11.73 16.68 -8.11
CA ARG A 397 -12.29 16.73 -6.76
C ARG A 397 -11.47 15.83 -5.86
N LEU A 398 -10.83 16.41 -4.85
CA LEU A 398 -10.15 15.65 -3.77
C LEU A 398 -11.04 14.54 -3.19
N SER A 399 -12.35 14.76 -3.10
CA SER A 399 -13.30 13.74 -2.64
C SER A 399 -13.39 12.53 -3.57
N ALA A 400 -13.21 12.69 -4.87
CA ALA A 400 -13.12 11.58 -5.83
C ALA A 400 -11.79 10.83 -5.71
N CYS A 401 -10.67 11.55 -5.54
CA CYS A 401 -9.36 10.94 -5.29
C CYS A 401 -9.34 10.08 -4.02
N VAL A 402 -9.90 10.60 -2.92
CA VAL A 402 -10.01 9.85 -1.66
C VAL A 402 -10.95 8.66 -1.82
N LYS A 403 -12.09 8.83 -2.51
CA LYS A 403 -13.02 7.72 -2.80
C LYS A 403 -12.40 6.61 -3.64
N ALA A 404 -11.47 6.93 -4.53
CA ALA A 404 -10.76 5.92 -5.32
C ALA A 404 -9.98 4.95 -4.42
N LEU A 405 -9.44 5.42 -3.30
CA LEU A 405 -8.76 4.60 -2.29
C LEU A 405 -9.66 4.13 -1.14
N ASP A 406 -10.80 4.78 -0.88
CA ASP A 406 -11.81 4.28 0.08
C ASP A 406 -12.43 2.94 -0.37
N GLY A 407 -12.17 2.52 -1.60
CA GLY A 407 -12.47 1.17 -2.04
C GLY A 407 -11.78 0.10 -1.20
N PHE A 408 -10.59 0.36 -0.65
CA PHE A 408 -9.95 -0.62 0.22
C PHE A 408 -10.72 -0.75 1.55
N SER A 409 -11.06 -1.98 1.95
CA SER A 409 -11.61 -2.35 3.26
C SER A 409 -10.79 -3.49 3.87
N LEU A 410 -10.60 -3.43 5.19
CA LEU A 410 -10.04 -4.51 5.98
C LEU A 410 -11.18 -5.16 6.77
N GLU A 411 -11.43 -6.43 6.52
CA GLU A 411 -12.53 -7.18 7.13
C GLU A 411 -11.99 -8.43 7.83
N PRO A 412 -12.52 -8.82 9.00
CA PRO A 412 -12.22 -10.13 9.56
C PRO A 412 -12.86 -11.23 8.70
N ASP A 413 -12.14 -12.32 8.47
CA ASP A 413 -12.72 -13.47 7.76
C ASP A 413 -13.57 -14.31 8.71
N GLU A 414 -14.90 -14.10 8.65
CA GLU A 414 -15.85 -14.86 9.47
C GLU A 414 -15.92 -16.36 9.11
N THR A 415 -15.40 -16.75 7.94
CA THR A 415 -15.40 -18.14 7.48
C THR A 415 -14.17 -18.92 7.93
N ALA A 416 -13.13 -18.23 8.41
CA ALA A 416 -11.88 -18.86 8.84
C ALA A 416 -12.02 -19.49 10.24
N ALA A 417 -11.32 -20.60 10.47
CA ALA A 417 -11.31 -21.27 11.77
C ALA A 417 -10.48 -20.50 12.84
N GLY A 418 -9.72 -19.48 12.42
CA GLY A 418 -8.89 -18.62 13.26
C GLY A 418 -9.04 -17.14 12.90
N VAL A 419 -8.25 -16.27 13.54
CA VAL A 419 -8.27 -14.82 13.24
C VAL A 419 -7.51 -14.56 11.94
N GLU A 420 -8.25 -14.61 10.84
CA GLU A 420 -7.79 -14.17 9.52
C GLU A 420 -8.42 -12.83 9.14
N PHE A 421 -7.70 -12.09 8.30
CA PHE A 421 -8.11 -10.82 7.77
C PHE A 421 -8.18 -10.91 6.24
N LEU A 422 -9.16 -10.19 5.69
CA LEU A 422 -9.37 -9.98 4.27
C LEU A 422 -9.05 -8.53 3.94
N LEU A 423 -8.17 -8.33 2.97
CA LEU A 423 -8.05 -7.03 2.30
C LEU A 423 -8.96 -7.10 1.08
N CYS A 424 -10.00 -6.29 1.10
CA CYS A 424 -10.96 -6.17 0.02
C CYS A 424 -10.73 -4.85 -0.71
N TRP A 425 -11.03 -4.83 -2.00
CA TRP A 425 -11.29 -3.61 -2.74
C TRP A 425 -12.74 -3.65 -3.23
N ARG A 426 -13.56 -2.75 -2.68
CA ARG A 426 -15.02 -2.81 -2.72
C ARG A 426 -15.47 -4.18 -2.23
N SER A 427 -16.13 -4.96 -3.07
CA SER A 427 -16.58 -6.33 -2.74
C SER A 427 -15.62 -7.43 -3.19
N GLN A 428 -14.48 -7.09 -3.78
CA GLN A 428 -13.51 -8.07 -4.29
C GLN A 428 -12.42 -8.33 -3.25
N VAL A 429 -12.28 -9.58 -2.83
CA VAL A 429 -11.18 -10.00 -1.97
C VAL A 429 -9.88 -9.98 -2.77
N LEU A 430 -8.91 -9.19 -2.33
CA LEU A 430 -7.57 -9.12 -2.92
C LEU A 430 -6.61 -10.08 -2.23
N ALA A 431 -6.70 -10.16 -0.91
CA ALA A 431 -5.81 -10.98 -0.10
C ALA A 431 -6.50 -11.51 1.16
N ARG A 432 -6.00 -12.64 1.64
CA ARG A 432 -6.37 -13.28 2.91
C ARG A 432 -5.10 -13.64 3.67
N TRP A 433 -5.01 -13.27 4.94
CA TRP A 433 -3.88 -13.69 5.78
C TRP A 433 -4.31 -13.90 7.24
N ALA A 434 -3.64 -14.83 7.90
CA ALA A 434 -3.74 -14.96 9.34
C ALA A 434 -2.92 -13.85 10.01
N SER A 435 -3.45 -13.24 11.06
CA SER A 435 -2.64 -12.35 11.90
C SER A 435 -1.48 -13.15 12.45
N CYS A 436 -0.28 -12.88 11.97
CA CYS A 436 0.91 -13.52 12.51
C CYS A 436 0.97 -13.10 13.99
N PRO A 437 0.95 -14.03 14.97
CA PRO A 437 1.16 -13.65 16.36
C PRO A 437 2.49 -12.92 16.40
N ALA A 438 2.46 -11.61 16.68
CA ALA A 438 3.63 -10.75 16.61
C ALA A 438 4.82 -11.51 17.20
N CYS A 439 5.82 -11.78 16.36
CA CYS A 439 7.06 -12.37 16.84
C CYS A 439 7.54 -11.43 17.97
N PRO A 440 7.86 -11.93 19.17
CA PRO A 440 8.22 -11.06 20.27
C PRO A 440 9.52 -10.34 19.92
N ASP A 441 9.37 -9.14 19.35
CA ASP A 441 10.47 -8.22 19.10
C ASP A 441 11.16 -7.98 20.44
N ASN A 442 12.41 -8.45 20.52
CA ASN A 442 13.38 -8.20 21.60
C ASN A 442 13.36 -9.13 22.85
N ALA A 443 13.24 -10.44 22.69
CA ALA A 443 13.67 -11.37 23.75
C ALA A 443 15.19 -11.66 23.76
N SER A 444 15.93 -11.31 22.71
CA SER A 444 17.35 -11.70 22.52
C SER A 444 18.40 -10.63 22.85
N ASN A 445 18.02 -9.38 23.16
CA ASN A 445 18.99 -8.30 23.44
C ASN A 445 19.27 -8.00 24.92
N LEU A 446 18.89 -8.89 25.84
CA LEU A 446 19.10 -8.66 27.29
C LEU A 446 20.26 -9.44 27.92
N GLN A 447 21.11 -10.12 27.15
CA GLN A 447 22.30 -10.76 27.72
C GLN A 447 23.54 -10.51 26.86
N SER A 448 24.55 -9.89 27.51
CA SER A 448 25.97 -9.74 27.14
C SER A 448 26.39 -8.61 26.19
N ALA A 449 26.50 -7.39 26.73
CA ALA A 449 27.63 -6.49 26.45
C ALA A 449 28.00 -5.69 27.72
N PRO A 450 29.23 -5.75 28.24
CA PRO A 450 29.63 -4.98 29.40
C PRO A 450 30.09 -3.56 29.00
N LEU A 451 29.52 -2.56 29.69
CA LEU A 451 30.12 -1.28 30.10
C LEU A 451 31.10 -0.60 29.12
N LEU A 452 30.59 0.36 28.36
CA LEU A 452 31.27 1.65 28.16
C LEU A 452 30.24 2.77 28.38
N GLN A 453 30.48 3.54 29.43
CA GLN A 453 29.77 4.77 29.77
C GLN A 453 29.98 5.83 28.68
N ALA A 454 28.91 6.47 28.23
CA ALA A 454 28.74 7.92 28.33
C ALA A 454 27.39 8.35 27.72
N ASP A 455 26.48 8.72 28.62
CA ASP A 455 25.56 9.86 28.60
C ASP A 455 24.49 10.03 27.50
N HIS A 456 23.25 10.00 28.00
CA HIS A 456 21.96 10.38 27.40
C HIS A 456 21.31 9.40 26.41
N VAL A 457 20.67 8.37 26.98
CA VAL A 457 19.44 7.80 26.41
C VAL A 457 18.28 8.41 27.21
N ASP A 458 17.46 9.21 26.52
CA ASP A 458 16.15 9.60 27.03
C ASP A 458 15.33 8.34 27.29
N VAL A 459 15.13 8.06 28.58
CA VAL A 459 14.09 7.18 29.06
C VAL A 459 12.79 7.86 28.68
N LEU A 460 12.07 7.27 27.71
CA LEU A 460 10.66 7.56 27.49
C LEU A 460 9.96 7.60 28.84
N GLN A 461 9.59 8.80 29.26
CA GLN A 461 8.68 8.99 30.37
C GLN A 461 7.41 8.23 30.01
N THR A 462 7.09 7.21 30.80
CA THR A 462 5.74 6.67 30.86
C THR A 462 4.84 7.82 31.28
N GLU A 463 4.16 8.45 30.32
CA GLU A 463 3.16 9.46 30.63
C GLU A 463 2.01 8.77 31.38
N GLU A 464 1.76 9.23 32.61
CA GLU A 464 0.53 8.89 33.32
C GLU A 464 -0.66 9.45 32.53
N PRO A 465 -1.75 8.67 32.36
CA PRO A 465 -2.92 9.18 31.68
C PRO A 465 -3.50 10.35 32.47
N SER A 466 -3.55 11.50 31.81
CA SER A 466 -4.15 12.73 32.30
C SER A 466 -5.55 12.47 32.89
N ALA A 467 -5.67 12.74 34.19
CA ALA A 467 -6.88 12.59 34.97
C ALA A 467 -7.89 13.69 34.65
N ALA A 468 -8.57 13.61 33.50
CA ALA A 468 -9.86 14.25 33.27
C ALA A 468 -10.44 13.95 31.87
N SER A 469 -11.27 12.91 31.73
CA SER A 469 -12.34 12.88 30.71
C SER A 469 -13.32 11.70 30.88
N PRO A 470 -14.48 11.74 30.20
CA PRO A 470 -15.82 11.83 30.75
C PRO A 470 -16.39 10.47 31.23
N ALA A 471 -17.48 10.53 31.99
CA ALA A 471 -18.18 9.38 32.59
C ALA A 471 -18.18 8.12 31.70
N SER A 472 -17.36 7.14 32.08
CA SER A 472 -17.37 5.81 31.47
C SER A 472 -18.65 5.10 31.92
N ASN A 473 -19.37 4.51 30.98
CA ASN A 473 -20.44 3.56 31.33
C ASN A 473 -19.76 2.26 31.76
N ALA A 474 -19.30 2.21 33.00
CA ALA A 474 -18.73 1.01 33.60
C ALA A 474 -19.86 0.02 33.92
N SER A 475 -19.84 -1.14 33.26
CA SER A 475 -20.67 -2.29 33.66
C SER A 475 -19.79 -3.30 34.40
N PHE A 476 -20.40 -4.22 35.16
CA PHE A 476 -19.65 -5.14 36.01
C PHE A 476 -20.06 -6.58 35.77
N LEU A 477 -19.05 -7.45 35.72
CA LEU A 477 -19.20 -8.90 35.68
C LEU A 477 -18.69 -9.49 36.98
N THR A 478 -19.24 -10.63 37.37
CA THR A 478 -18.75 -11.42 38.51
C THR A 478 -18.03 -12.64 37.97
N ALA A 479 -16.73 -12.74 38.24
CA ALA A 479 -15.93 -13.89 37.88
C ALA A 479 -16.29 -15.12 38.74
N PRO A 480 -15.95 -16.36 38.30
CA PRO A 480 -16.25 -17.59 39.06
C PRO A 480 -15.66 -17.64 40.47
N ASN A 481 -14.55 -16.93 40.70
CA ASN A 481 -13.93 -16.79 42.03
C ASN A 481 -14.56 -15.69 42.90
N GLY A 482 -15.69 -15.11 42.47
CA GLY A 482 -16.41 -14.06 43.18
C GLY A 482 -15.82 -12.66 43.00
N ARG A 483 -14.74 -12.49 42.22
CA ARG A 483 -14.15 -11.17 41.97
C ARG A 483 -15.00 -10.35 41.01
N ARG A 484 -15.07 -9.05 41.30
CA ARG A 484 -15.73 -8.07 40.45
C ARG A 484 -14.78 -7.66 39.34
N ILE A 485 -15.20 -7.87 38.10
CA ILE A 485 -14.50 -7.43 36.89
C ILE A 485 -15.30 -6.27 36.31
N GLU A 486 -14.64 -5.15 36.09
CA GLU A 486 -15.25 -3.99 35.48
C GLU A 486 -15.03 -4.01 33.97
N VAL A 487 -16.08 -3.70 33.23
CA VAL A 487 -16.09 -3.58 31.79
C VAL A 487 -16.10 -2.09 31.45
N ILE A 488 -14.99 -1.62 30.92
CA ILE A 488 -14.77 -0.22 30.53
C ILE A 488 -14.93 -0.16 29.01
N GLN A 489 -15.95 0.54 28.55
CA GLN A 489 -16.14 0.84 27.13
C GLN A 489 -15.59 2.24 26.83
N THR A 490 -14.58 2.33 25.97
CA THR A 490 -14.11 3.62 25.47
C THR A 490 -15.08 4.14 24.40
N THR A 491 -15.67 5.30 24.62
CA THR A 491 -16.67 5.93 23.72
C THR A 491 -16.07 6.62 22.49
N GLY A 492 -14.78 6.43 22.19
CA GLY A 492 -14.11 7.07 21.07
C GLY A 492 -13.61 6.08 20.02
N GLY A 493 -14.28 6.02 18.87
CA GLY A 493 -13.77 5.63 17.53
C GLY A 493 -13.27 4.19 17.30
N SER A 494 -12.56 3.60 18.27
CA SER A 494 -12.17 2.20 18.31
C SER A 494 -12.97 1.57 19.44
N ALA A 495 -13.90 0.67 19.12
CA ALA A 495 -14.69 -0.05 20.12
C ALA A 495 -13.79 -1.05 20.85
N VAL A 496 -12.83 -0.58 21.65
CA VAL A 496 -12.06 -1.42 22.56
C VAL A 496 -12.87 -1.54 23.84
N ILE A 497 -13.06 -2.80 24.26
CA ILE A 497 -13.64 -3.12 25.55
C ILE A 497 -12.49 -3.56 26.45
N SER A 498 -12.24 -2.80 27.51
CA SER A 498 -11.23 -3.14 28.52
C SER A 498 -11.91 -3.83 29.70
N LEU A 499 -11.45 -5.04 30.05
CA LEU A 499 -11.81 -5.71 31.28
C LEU A 499 -10.75 -5.41 32.34
N ARG A 500 -11.16 -4.85 33.48
CA ARG A 500 -10.30 -4.47 34.60
C ARG A 500 -10.63 -5.32 35.82
N VAL A 501 -9.59 -5.87 36.45
CA VAL A 501 -9.68 -6.49 37.79
C VAL A 501 -8.66 -5.85 38.73
N ALA A 502 -9.14 -5.30 39.84
CA ALA A 502 -8.28 -4.72 40.88
C ALA A 502 -7.63 -5.84 41.71
N LEU A 503 -6.38 -5.62 42.11
CA LEU A 503 -5.67 -6.50 43.04
C LEU A 503 -6.11 -6.22 44.48
N GLU A 504 -6.33 -7.26 45.27
CA GLU A 504 -6.62 -7.12 46.70
C GLU A 504 -5.36 -6.70 47.48
N GLU A 505 -5.57 -6.12 48.67
CA GLU A 505 -4.47 -5.67 49.52
C GLU A 505 -3.53 -6.84 49.89
N GLY A 506 -2.25 -6.71 49.53
CA GLY A 506 -1.23 -7.73 49.76
C GLY A 506 -1.01 -8.71 48.60
N GLU A 507 -1.87 -8.68 47.58
CA GLU A 507 -1.61 -9.40 46.34
C GLU A 507 -0.49 -8.73 45.55
N LYS A 508 0.42 -9.55 45.02
CA LYS A 508 1.46 -9.08 44.12
C LYS A 508 1.44 -9.95 42.88
N LEU A 509 1.40 -9.31 41.72
CA LEU A 509 1.58 -9.99 40.45
C LEU A 509 3.02 -10.52 40.34
N ARG A 510 3.18 -11.71 39.76
CA ARG A 510 4.48 -12.22 39.29
C ARG A 510 5.07 -11.26 38.24
N LYS A 511 6.36 -11.43 37.91
CA LYS A 511 7.05 -10.55 36.93
C LYS A 511 6.21 -10.44 35.66
N VAL A 512 6.01 -9.23 35.16
CA VAL A 512 5.18 -8.89 33.99
C VAL A 512 5.43 -9.84 32.79
N LYS A 513 6.69 -10.23 32.57
CA LYS A 513 7.10 -11.20 31.54
C LYS A 513 6.41 -12.57 31.65
N GLU A 514 6.22 -13.09 32.86
CA GLU A 514 5.59 -14.39 33.12
C GLU A 514 4.07 -14.36 32.89
N ILE A 515 3.43 -13.20 33.08
CA ILE A 515 2.00 -13.00 32.78
C ILE A 515 1.79 -13.00 31.27
N PHE A 516 2.64 -12.27 30.54
CA PHE A 516 2.59 -12.22 29.08
C PHE A 516 2.86 -13.59 28.46
N GLU A 517 3.92 -14.29 28.86
CA GLU A 517 4.29 -15.60 28.28
C GLU A 517 3.20 -16.66 28.40
N ALA A 518 2.35 -16.58 29.42
CA ALA A 518 1.42 -17.66 29.74
C ALA A 518 -0.07 -17.29 29.62
N ALA A 519 -0.39 -16.03 29.29
CA ALA A 519 -1.74 -15.58 28.96
C ALA A 519 -1.88 -15.09 27.50
N CYS A 520 -0.85 -15.25 26.67
CA CYS A 520 -0.88 -14.91 25.24
C CYS A 520 -2.01 -15.67 24.51
N ARG A 521 -3.09 -14.95 24.21
CA ARG A 521 -4.12 -15.33 23.26
C ARG A 521 -4.11 -14.32 22.10
N PRO A 522 -4.21 -14.77 20.84
CA PRO A 522 -4.27 -13.86 19.69
C PRO A 522 -5.38 -12.81 19.87
N GLY A 523 -5.06 -11.54 19.59
CA GLY A 523 -6.02 -10.43 19.63
C GLY A 523 -6.38 -9.88 21.02
N ILE A 524 -5.77 -10.37 22.09
CA ILE A 524 -5.97 -9.88 23.46
C ILE A 524 -4.72 -9.12 23.92
N ARG A 525 -4.87 -7.85 24.33
CA ARG A 525 -3.77 -7.09 24.94
C ARG A 525 -3.89 -7.09 26.45
N TRP A 526 -2.81 -7.48 27.12
CA TRP A 526 -2.71 -7.44 28.57
C TRP A 526 -1.88 -6.24 29.00
N ARG A 527 -2.30 -5.55 30.06
CA ARG A 527 -1.47 -4.50 30.67
C ARG A 527 -1.68 -4.45 32.18
N VAL A 528 -0.63 -4.09 32.90
CA VAL A 528 -0.69 -3.81 34.34
C VAL A 528 -0.73 -2.30 34.50
N GLY A 529 -1.67 -1.80 35.30
CA GLY A 529 -1.79 -0.38 35.58
C GLY A 529 -2.29 -0.14 37.00
N THR A 530 -2.71 1.09 37.26
CA THR A 530 -3.32 1.49 38.52
C THR A 530 -4.79 1.79 38.24
N ALA A 531 -5.69 1.33 39.10
CA ALA A 531 -7.10 1.71 39.08
C ALA A 531 -7.28 3.12 39.68
N GLU A 532 -8.47 3.70 39.51
CA GLU A 532 -8.76 5.08 39.95
C GLU A 532 -8.63 5.27 41.47
N ASP A 533 -8.81 4.19 42.23
CA ASP A 533 -8.66 4.12 43.68
C ASP A 533 -7.20 3.94 44.14
N GLY A 534 -6.24 3.92 43.20
CA GLY A 534 -4.81 3.77 43.49
C GLY A 534 -4.36 2.31 43.67
N HIS A 535 -5.27 1.34 43.59
CA HIS A 535 -4.90 -0.08 43.65
C HIS A 535 -4.29 -0.53 42.32
N SER A 536 -3.29 -1.41 42.38
CA SER A 536 -2.78 -2.05 41.16
C SER A 536 -3.89 -2.89 40.52
N ALA A 537 -3.95 -2.89 39.19
CA ALA A 537 -4.97 -3.59 38.42
C ALA A 537 -4.38 -4.30 37.21
N LEU A 538 -5.00 -5.42 36.85
CA LEU A 538 -4.72 -6.14 35.60
C LEU A 538 -5.84 -5.80 34.60
N TYR A 539 -5.43 -5.38 33.40
CA TYR A 539 -6.31 -5.02 32.31
C TYR A 539 -6.17 -6.03 31.18
N MET A 540 -7.30 -6.34 30.55
CA MET A 540 -7.40 -7.13 29.34
C MET A 540 -8.23 -6.37 28.31
N ASP A 541 -7.57 -5.87 27.26
CA ASP A 541 -8.18 -5.05 26.21
C ASP A 541 -8.59 -5.96 25.03
N LEU A 542 -9.86 -5.88 24.66
CA LEU A 542 -10.51 -6.66 23.60
C LEU A 542 -10.94 -5.74 22.45
N PRO A 543 -10.60 -6.04 21.18
CA PRO A 543 -11.08 -5.26 20.04
C PRO A 543 -12.54 -5.62 19.71
N GLY A 544 -13.32 -4.60 19.33
CA GLY A 544 -14.68 -4.69 18.81
C GLY A 544 -15.78 -4.77 19.88
N ALA A 545 -17.03 -4.61 19.43
CA ALA A 545 -18.19 -4.95 20.24
C ALA A 545 -18.24 -6.47 20.47
N ARG A 546 -18.51 -6.89 21.72
CA ARG A 546 -18.57 -8.30 22.09
C ARG A 546 -19.95 -8.64 22.65
N SER A 547 -20.40 -9.86 22.38
CA SER A 547 -21.59 -10.40 23.05
C SER A 547 -21.33 -10.55 24.55
N GLU A 548 -22.39 -10.54 25.36
CA GLU A 548 -22.30 -10.75 26.81
C GLU A 548 -21.61 -12.08 27.16
N LEU A 549 -21.88 -13.14 26.39
CA LEU A 549 -21.23 -14.43 26.53
C LEU A 549 -19.71 -14.35 26.34
N ALA A 550 -19.25 -13.66 25.28
CA ALA A 550 -17.82 -13.49 25.02
C ALA A 550 -17.13 -12.64 26.10
N LEU A 551 -17.83 -11.64 26.67
CA LEU A 551 -17.33 -10.88 27.81
C LEU A 551 -17.23 -11.73 29.07
N GLN A 552 -18.15 -12.67 29.29
CA GLN A 552 -18.10 -13.60 30.42
C GLN A 552 -16.92 -14.59 30.28
N GLU A 553 -16.70 -15.19 29.11
CA GLU A 553 -15.54 -16.06 28.83
C GLU A 553 -14.21 -15.32 29.01
N ALA A 554 -14.18 -14.07 28.58
CA ALA A 554 -13.04 -13.18 28.75
C ALA A 554 -12.81 -12.85 30.23
N ALA A 555 -13.87 -12.57 30.99
CA ALA A 555 -13.82 -12.36 32.44
C ALA A 555 -13.30 -13.61 33.18
N GLU A 556 -13.71 -14.81 32.78
CA GLU A 556 -13.17 -16.07 33.30
C GLU A 556 -11.68 -16.23 33.00
N THR A 557 -11.27 -15.86 31.79
CA THR A 557 -9.86 -15.91 31.36
C THR A 557 -9.00 -14.94 32.17
N LEU A 558 -9.46 -13.70 32.36
CA LEU A 558 -8.80 -12.68 33.18
C LEU A 558 -8.67 -13.14 34.64
N SER A 559 -9.73 -13.74 35.19
CA SER A 559 -9.74 -14.28 36.55
C SER A 559 -8.81 -15.48 36.72
N GLY A 560 -8.79 -16.39 35.75
CA GLY A 560 -7.89 -17.54 35.72
C GLY A 560 -6.42 -17.13 35.63
N ALA A 561 -6.10 -16.14 34.79
CA ALA A 561 -4.77 -15.55 34.72
C ALA A 561 -4.39 -14.94 36.07
N LEU A 562 -5.27 -14.14 36.68
CA LEU A 562 -4.99 -13.54 37.98
C LEU A 562 -4.70 -14.59 39.05
N ALA A 563 -5.50 -15.66 39.13
CA ALA A 563 -5.29 -16.75 40.08
C ALA A 563 -3.94 -17.48 39.88
N ALA A 564 -3.48 -17.62 38.63
CA ALA A 564 -2.20 -18.24 38.31
C ALA A 564 -0.98 -17.35 38.66
N TYR A 565 -1.15 -16.02 38.61
CA TYR A 565 -0.03 -15.06 38.68
C TYR A 565 0.00 -14.20 39.94
N VAL A 566 -0.97 -14.30 40.85
CA VAL A 566 -0.82 -13.73 42.19
C VAL A 566 0.19 -14.58 42.99
N VAL A 567 1.23 -13.93 43.50
CA VAL A 567 2.22 -14.57 44.37
C VAL A 567 1.50 -14.99 45.66
N PRO A 568 1.49 -16.30 46.02
CA PRO A 568 0.86 -16.73 47.26
C PRO A 568 1.54 -16.02 48.43
N PRO A 569 0.78 -15.59 49.45
CA PRO A 569 1.32 -14.88 50.60
C PRO A 569 2.44 -15.71 51.21
N LYS A 570 3.64 -15.12 51.35
CA LYS A 570 4.78 -15.82 51.97
C LYS A 570 4.34 -16.26 53.37
N ALA A 571 4.24 -17.57 53.59
CA ALA A 571 3.96 -18.13 54.91
C ALA A 571 4.95 -17.51 55.93
N PRO A 572 4.47 -17.02 57.08
CA PRO A 572 5.32 -16.33 58.04
C PRO A 572 6.48 -17.25 58.42
N ARG A 573 7.71 -16.84 58.07
CA ARG A 573 8.93 -17.57 58.44
C ARG A 573 8.93 -17.69 59.97
N LYS A 574 8.75 -18.90 60.50
CA LYS A 574 9.00 -19.21 61.92
C LYS A 574 10.41 -18.70 62.24
N LYS A 575 10.49 -17.66 63.08
CA LYS A 575 11.77 -17.10 63.55
C LYS A 575 12.58 -18.26 64.16
N LYS A 576 13.65 -18.69 63.49
CA LYS A 576 14.64 -19.59 64.08
C LYS A 576 15.27 -18.84 65.24
N ALA A 577 15.03 -19.30 66.46
CA ALA A 577 15.67 -18.79 67.66
C ALA A 577 17.19 -18.80 67.46
N SER A 578 17.80 -17.63 67.49
CA SER A 578 19.24 -17.45 67.39
C SER A 578 19.89 -18.06 68.64
N ALA A 579 20.56 -19.19 68.48
CA ALA A 579 21.45 -19.74 69.49
C ALA A 579 22.60 -18.74 69.72
N SER A 580 22.62 -18.15 70.91
CA SER A 580 23.67 -17.26 71.41
C SER A 580 25.03 -17.98 71.42
N ARG A 581 25.98 -17.45 70.67
CA ARG A 581 27.37 -17.91 70.65
C ARG A 581 28.12 -17.30 71.86
N PRO A 582 28.80 -18.08 72.71
CA PRO A 582 29.47 -17.55 73.89
C PRO A 582 30.74 -16.78 73.51
N ARG A 583 30.90 -15.64 74.17
CA ARG A 583 31.98 -14.65 74.05
C ARG A 583 33.26 -15.24 74.68
N LYS A 584 34.30 -15.51 73.90
CA LYS A 584 35.64 -15.83 74.43
C LYS A 584 36.26 -14.57 75.04
N GLN A 585 36.56 -14.64 76.34
CA GLN A 585 37.40 -13.70 77.10
C GLN A 585 38.82 -14.25 77.23
N GLY A 586 39.79 -13.33 77.34
CA GLY A 586 41.15 -13.55 77.85
C GLY A 586 42.19 -13.88 76.76
N SER A 587 43.40 -13.34 76.76
CA SER A 587 44.14 -12.64 77.82
C SER A 587 45.33 -11.89 77.22
N VAL A 588 45.58 -10.68 77.73
CA VAL A 588 46.86 -9.98 77.64
C VAL A 588 47.61 -10.27 78.94
N THR A 589 48.86 -10.71 78.85
CA THR A 589 49.87 -10.63 79.91
C THR A 589 51.23 -10.42 79.25
N GLU A 590 51.88 -9.35 79.71
CA GLU A 590 53.31 -8.96 79.72
C GLU A 590 54.28 -9.52 78.66
#